data_AF-L9WIG3-F1
#
_entry.id   AF-L9WIG3-F1
#
_cell.length_a   1.000
_cell.length_b   1.000
_cell.length_c   1.000
_cell.angle_alpha   90.00
_cell.angle_beta   90.00
_cell.angle_gamma   90.00
#
_symmetry.space_group_name_H-M   'P 1'
#
loop_
_entity.id
_entity.type
_entity.pdbx_description
1 polymer ?
#
loop_
_entity_poly.entity_id
_entity_poly.type
_entity_poly.pdbx_seq_one_letter_code
_entity_poly.pdbx_strand_id
1 'polypeptide(L)'
;MQSSKLTQTLSFGLNIDTGSADDLQTGCLESRRIRNETNRLDRQGWDWKELKSIVVDNANHVKNTSQLIVDKALGEIKTYHDNKDDGWGRPYPYINGMYPMVMNHKEGYRLFLEDDDTVRFRISAAPRNHVKGELCGSPDHFDRVRTALENDDWRVGTAEVVYKHDEWRLHVAVTHKNHRVTSKNDADTIIGVDVNEDCIALAAMNRDGSVMDSVVIEYPEIKEQRHEFFTKRKRMQKAGQTAFESVVQTEERDYIHDCLHKVSRRVVEWVSQFSDPVIVFEDLKDMRDSIDYGTRMNRRLHSLPFAALRDMVSYKAAWNSIPSDDVD
;
A
#
# COMPACT_ATOMS: atom_id res chain seq x y z
N MET A 1 -4.86 2.01 -27.01
CA MET A 1 -3.98 2.08 -25.82
C MET A 1 -4.18 3.41 -25.12
N GLN A 2 -4.38 3.41 -23.80
CA GLN A 2 -4.46 4.61 -22.98
C GLN A 2 -3.13 4.82 -22.24
N SER A 3 -2.63 6.06 -22.23
CA SER A 3 -1.45 6.41 -21.43
C SER A 3 -1.87 6.55 -19.97
N SER A 4 -1.19 5.82 -19.09
CA SER A 4 -1.43 5.83 -17.67
C SER A 4 -0.12 6.06 -16.91
N LYS A 5 -0.23 6.81 -15.81
CA LYS A 5 0.85 6.98 -14.87
C LYS A 5 0.73 5.90 -13.79
N LEU A 6 1.54 4.86 -13.88
CA LEU A 6 1.53 3.77 -12.91
C LEU A 6 2.59 4.00 -11.84
N THR A 7 2.20 3.86 -10.58
CA THR A 7 3.11 3.95 -9.44
C THR A 7 3.04 2.67 -8.63
N GLN A 8 4.20 2.16 -8.22
CA GLN A 8 4.30 1.06 -7.28
C GLN A 8 5.33 1.39 -6.20
N THR A 9 5.21 0.73 -5.07
CA THR A 9 6.14 0.87 -3.94
C THR A 9 7.02 -0.36 -3.87
N LEU A 10 8.33 -0.16 -3.96
CA LEU A 10 9.34 -1.19 -3.78
C LEU A 10 9.81 -1.17 -2.32
N SER A 11 9.91 -2.33 -1.68
CA SER A 11 10.39 -2.43 -0.29
C SER A 11 11.80 -3.03 -0.28
N PHE A 12 12.72 -2.30 0.34
CA PHE A 12 14.11 -2.71 0.54
C PHE A 12 14.46 -2.71 2.02
N GLY A 13 15.21 -3.70 2.48
CA GLY A 13 15.90 -3.62 3.77
C GLY A 13 17.11 -2.67 3.67
N LEU A 14 17.61 -2.24 4.82
CA LEU A 14 18.73 -1.30 4.93
C LEU A 14 19.92 -1.95 5.62
N ASN A 15 21.02 -2.15 4.88
CA ASN A 15 22.33 -2.46 5.45
C ASN A 15 23.06 -1.12 5.70
N ILE A 16 23.34 -0.78 6.96
CA ILE A 16 23.87 0.55 7.35
C ILE A 16 25.39 0.49 7.53
N ASP A 17 26.10 1.33 6.78
CA ASP A 17 27.56 1.49 6.89
C ASP A 17 27.98 2.72 7.70
N THR A 18 27.20 3.80 7.60
CA THR A 18 27.51 5.10 8.23
C THR A 18 26.25 5.69 8.82
N GLY A 19 26.38 6.28 10.00
CA GLY A 19 25.23 6.64 10.84
C GLY A 19 24.76 5.42 11.65
N SER A 20 23.52 5.43 12.11
CA SER A 20 22.98 4.36 12.95
C SER A 20 21.47 4.16 12.76
N ALA A 21 20.99 3.00 13.22
CA ALA A 21 19.56 2.75 13.37
C ALA A 21 18.88 3.76 14.31
N ASP A 22 19.59 4.24 15.33
CA ASP A 22 19.10 5.24 16.29
C ASP A 22 18.88 6.60 15.63
N ASP A 23 19.66 6.94 14.59
CA ASP A 23 19.42 8.14 13.78
C ASP A 23 18.10 8.03 13.02
N LEU A 24 17.84 6.89 12.38
CA LEU A 24 16.55 6.63 11.72
C LEU A 24 15.39 6.66 12.71
N GLN A 25 15.57 6.07 13.90
CA GLN A 25 14.60 6.11 14.98
C GLN A 25 14.28 7.54 15.40
N THR A 26 15.31 8.35 15.64
CA THR A 26 15.17 9.76 16.02
C THR A 26 14.40 10.52 14.94
N GLY A 27 14.72 10.32 13.66
CA GLY A 27 14.01 10.93 12.55
C GLY A 27 12.53 10.53 12.50
N CYS A 28 12.22 9.24 12.71
CA CYS A 28 10.83 8.74 12.77
C CYS A 28 10.06 9.25 14.01
N LEU A 29 10.72 9.47 15.14
CA LEU A 29 10.12 10.08 16.33
C LEU A 29 9.82 11.57 16.11
N GLU A 30 10.65 12.27 15.34
CA GLU A 30 10.35 13.63 14.91
C GLU A 30 9.20 13.67 13.90
N SER A 31 9.14 12.73 12.95
CA SER A 31 7.99 12.57 12.05
C SER A 31 6.69 12.34 12.82
N ARG A 32 6.74 11.55 13.91
CA ARG A 32 5.61 11.36 14.82
C ARG A 32 5.19 12.67 15.47
N ARG A 33 6.14 13.47 15.95
CA ARG A 33 5.86 14.79 16.56
C ARG A 33 5.14 15.70 15.57
N ILE A 34 5.66 15.81 14.35
CA ILE A 34 5.07 16.58 13.25
C ILE A 34 3.64 16.12 12.98
N ARG A 35 3.42 14.82 12.78
CA ARG A 35 2.09 14.26 12.50
C ARG A 35 1.09 14.50 13.63
N ASN A 36 1.53 14.32 14.89
CA ASN A 36 0.70 14.57 16.06
C ASN A 36 0.31 16.05 16.16
N GLU A 37 1.25 16.96 15.91
CA GLU A 37 1.00 18.39 15.91
C GLU A 37 0.03 18.81 14.80
N THR A 38 0.21 18.28 13.58
CA THR A 38 -0.74 18.48 12.47
C THR A 38 -2.15 18.06 12.85
N ASN A 39 -2.32 16.85 13.41
CA ASN A 39 -3.64 16.35 13.81
C ASN A 39 -4.23 17.17 14.98
N ARG A 40 -3.40 17.63 15.91
CA ARG A 40 -3.82 18.48 17.04
C ARG A 40 -4.35 19.82 16.56
N LEU A 41 -3.63 20.49 15.65
CA LEU A 41 -4.03 21.79 15.09
C LEU A 41 -5.28 21.68 14.21
N ASP A 42 -5.36 20.64 13.36
CA ASP A 42 -6.57 20.34 12.58
C ASP A 42 -7.79 20.10 13.49
N ARG A 43 -7.63 19.41 14.62
CA ARG A 43 -8.71 19.26 15.63
C ARG A 43 -9.12 20.57 16.29
N GLN A 44 -8.22 21.55 16.36
CA GLN A 44 -8.52 22.88 16.87
C GLN A 44 -9.16 23.79 15.81
N GLY A 45 -9.39 23.29 14.58
CA GLY A 45 -10.04 24.03 13.51
C GLY A 45 -9.13 25.00 12.76
N TRP A 46 -7.81 24.78 12.81
CA TRP A 46 -6.86 25.61 12.07
C TRP A 46 -6.98 25.38 10.56
N ASP A 47 -6.77 26.46 9.80
CA ASP A 47 -6.63 26.36 8.35
C ASP A 47 -5.40 25.52 7.97
N TRP A 48 -5.54 24.67 6.94
CA TRP A 48 -4.50 23.73 6.54
C TRP A 48 -3.24 24.39 6.00
N LYS A 49 -3.34 25.57 5.38
CA LYS A 49 -2.18 26.30 4.89
C LYS A 49 -1.42 26.94 6.05
N GLU A 50 -2.14 27.54 7.00
CA GLU A 50 -1.55 28.14 8.20
C GLU A 50 -0.88 27.10 9.10
N LEU A 51 -1.57 26.01 9.40
CA LEU A 51 -1.01 24.93 10.22
C LEU A 51 0.20 24.29 9.55
N LYS A 52 0.17 24.09 8.22
CA LYS A 52 1.32 23.54 7.48
C LYS A 52 2.55 24.42 7.62
N SER A 53 2.40 25.74 7.53
CA SER A 53 3.54 26.66 7.73
C SER A 53 4.13 26.52 9.12
N ILE A 54 3.28 26.62 10.16
CA ILE A 54 3.72 26.59 11.57
C ILE A 54 4.39 25.27 11.93
N VAL A 55 3.82 24.15 11.49
CA VAL A 55 4.37 22.83 11.80
C VAL A 55 5.71 22.62 11.10
N VAL A 56 5.83 23.03 9.82
CA VAL A 56 7.07 22.90 9.05
C VAL A 56 8.18 23.78 9.61
N ASP A 57 7.87 25.02 10.03
CA ASP A 57 8.86 25.94 10.57
C ASP A 57 9.42 25.49 11.93
N ASN A 58 8.62 24.75 12.70
CA ASN A 58 9.02 24.18 13.99
C ASN A 58 9.62 22.77 13.88
N ALA A 59 9.74 22.21 12.67
CA ALA A 59 10.20 20.83 12.45
C ALA A 59 11.72 20.71 12.51
N ASN A 60 12.22 19.66 13.16
CA ASN A 60 13.64 19.29 13.16
C ASN A 60 13.96 18.26 12.07
N HIS A 61 13.47 18.53 10.85
CA HIS A 61 13.68 17.73 9.65
C HIS A 61 14.16 18.63 8.51
N VAL A 62 14.64 18.04 7.42
CA VAL A 62 14.83 18.78 6.16
C VAL A 62 13.49 19.39 5.75
N LYS A 63 13.44 20.68 5.38
CA LYS A 63 12.18 21.42 5.14
C LYS A 63 11.19 20.67 4.24
N ASN A 64 11.67 20.06 3.14
CA ASN A 64 10.82 19.32 2.22
C ASN A 64 10.31 17.99 2.82
N THR A 65 11.11 17.32 3.66
CA THR A 65 10.68 16.15 4.45
C THR A 65 9.59 16.54 5.44
N SER A 66 9.73 17.66 6.14
CA SER A 66 8.69 18.18 7.03
C SER A 66 7.38 18.44 6.29
N GLN A 67 7.43 19.06 5.11
CA GLN A 67 6.24 19.30 4.28
C GLN A 67 5.55 18.00 3.87
N LEU A 68 6.31 16.99 3.43
CA LEU A 68 5.77 15.68 3.04
C LEU A 68 5.12 14.95 4.22
N ILE A 69 5.69 15.04 5.41
CA ILE A 69 5.12 14.43 6.62
C ILE A 69 3.79 15.11 6.97
N VAL A 70 3.72 16.45 6.89
CA VAL A 70 2.46 17.18 7.08
C VAL A 70 1.44 16.79 6.01
N ASP A 71 1.85 16.69 4.74
CA ASP A 71 0.96 16.31 3.63
C ASP A 71 0.43 14.89 3.79
N LYS A 72 1.26 13.94 4.26
CA LYS A 72 0.83 12.58 4.60
C LYS A 72 -0.21 12.60 5.73
N ALA A 73 0.05 13.37 6.80
CA ALA A 73 -0.86 13.48 7.93
C ALA A 73 -2.21 14.14 7.56
N LEU A 74 -2.18 15.19 6.73
CA LEU A 74 -3.40 15.82 6.18
C LEU A 74 -4.12 14.88 5.20
N GLY A 75 -3.39 14.07 4.45
CA GLY A 75 -3.95 13.01 3.62
C GLY A 75 -4.76 12.00 4.42
N GLU A 76 -4.26 11.54 5.58
CA GLU A 76 -5.01 10.66 6.50
C GLU A 76 -6.33 11.30 6.97
N ILE A 77 -6.30 12.60 7.29
CA ILE A 77 -7.48 13.36 7.72
C ILE A 77 -8.46 13.53 6.55
N LYS A 78 -7.96 13.82 5.35
CA LYS A 78 -8.76 13.92 4.13
C LYS A 78 -9.48 12.60 3.86
N THR A 79 -8.77 11.47 3.91
CA THR A 79 -9.38 10.13 3.74
C THR A 79 -10.51 9.90 4.73
N TYR A 80 -10.34 10.33 5.99
CA TYR A 80 -11.44 10.29 6.95
C TYR A 80 -12.64 11.14 6.51
N HIS A 81 -12.43 12.39 6.08
CA HIS A 81 -13.53 13.25 5.64
C HIS A 81 -14.26 12.70 4.42
N ASP A 82 -13.51 12.13 3.46
CA ASP A 82 -14.03 11.56 2.23
C ASP A 82 -14.87 10.29 2.49
N ASN A 83 -14.64 9.58 3.61
CA ASN A 83 -15.31 8.31 3.95
C ASN A 83 -16.02 8.35 5.32
N LYS A 84 -16.32 9.54 5.85
CA LYS A 84 -16.88 9.72 7.21
C LYS A 84 -18.24 9.02 7.37
N ASP A 85 -19.01 8.98 6.28
CA ASP A 85 -20.37 8.44 6.26
C ASP A 85 -20.35 6.89 6.18
N ASP A 86 -19.21 6.30 5.80
CA ASP A 86 -18.95 4.86 5.79
C ASP A 86 -18.41 4.33 7.13
N GLY A 87 -18.54 5.13 8.20
CA GLY A 87 -18.11 4.76 9.56
C GLY A 87 -16.60 4.78 9.77
N TRP A 88 -15.82 5.44 8.90
CA TRP A 88 -14.39 5.60 9.12
C TRP A 88 -14.11 6.46 10.36
N GLY A 89 -13.29 5.93 11.26
CA GLY A 89 -12.86 6.65 12.45
C GLY A 89 -11.89 7.78 12.10
N ARG A 90 -12.13 8.98 12.65
CA ARG A 90 -11.15 10.07 12.56
C ARG A 90 -9.83 9.63 13.17
N PRO A 91 -8.68 9.93 12.54
CA PRO A 91 -7.39 9.63 13.13
C PRO A 91 -7.29 10.24 14.55
N TYR A 92 -6.81 9.44 15.50
CA TYR A 92 -6.55 9.92 16.85
C TYR A 92 -5.36 10.89 16.81
N PRO A 93 -5.34 11.99 17.60
CA PRO A 93 -4.35 13.04 17.40
C PRO A 93 -2.95 12.60 17.76
N TYR A 94 -2.86 11.72 18.76
CA TYR A 94 -1.59 11.31 19.33
C TYR A 94 -1.36 9.83 19.11
N ILE A 95 -0.40 9.51 18.26
CA ILE A 95 0.17 8.16 18.23
C ILE A 95 1.41 8.13 19.11
N ASN A 96 1.62 6.99 19.76
CA ASN A 96 2.79 6.75 20.62
C ASN A 96 3.94 6.07 19.86
N GLY A 97 3.63 5.32 18.80
CA GLY A 97 4.62 4.65 17.95
C GLY A 97 5.30 5.58 16.94
N MET A 98 6.36 5.08 16.32
CA MET A 98 7.05 5.79 15.23
C MET A 98 6.11 6.11 14.07
N TYR A 99 6.39 7.23 13.40
CA TYR A 99 5.75 7.60 12.15
C TYR A 99 6.80 7.59 11.04
N PRO A 100 6.47 7.14 9.82
CA PRO A 100 7.45 7.06 8.76
C PRO A 100 8.03 8.44 8.41
N MET A 101 9.34 8.47 8.16
CA MET A 101 9.96 9.62 7.52
C MET A 101 9.61 9.58 6.04
N VAL A 102 8.91 10.60 5.53
CA VAL A 102 8.51 10.71 4.13
C VAL A 102 9.42 11.68 3.42
N MET A 103 10.12 11.23 2.38
CA MET A 103 11.22 11.98 1.77
C MET A 103 11.13 11.96 0.25
N ASN A 104 11.55 13.05 -0.41
CA ASN A 104 11.74 13.10 -1.86
C ASN A 104 13.14 12.62 -2.26
N HIS A 105 13.22 11.97 -3.42
CA HIS A 105 14.48 11.58 -4.02
C HIS A 105 15.31 12.82 -4.38
N LYS A 106 16.63 12.77 -4.13
CA LYS A 106 17.61 13.87 -4.25
C LYS A 106 17.49 14.97 -3.20
N GLU A 107 16.54 14.87 -2.26
CA GLU A 107 16.37 15.82 -1.15
C GLU A 107 16.56 15.12 0.19
N GLY A 108 15.50 14.50 0.73
CA GLY A 108 15.52 13.79 2.01
C GLY A 108 16.20 12.43 1.91
N TYR A 109 16.14 11.79 0.74
CA TYR A 109 16.90 10.57 0.47
C TYR A 109 17.48 10.59 -0.94
N ARG A 110 18.50 9.76 -1.20
CA ARG A 110 19.08 9.57 -2.53
C ARG A 110 19.51 8.13 -2.71
N LEU A 111 19.26 7.61 -3.91
CA LEU A 111 19.73 6.30 -4.36
C LEU A 111 20.81 6.49 -5.44
N PHE A 112 21.76 5.58 -5.47
CA PHE A 112 22.86 5.58 -6.42
C PHE A 112 23.17 4.14 -6.82
N LEU A 113 23.44 3.93 -8.11
CA LEU A 113 24.01 2.68 -8.59
C LEU A 113 25.52 2.74 -8.36
N GLU A 114 26.07 1.75 -7.66
CA GLU A 114 27.53 1.61 -7.51
C GLU A 114 28.09 0.67 -8.58
N ASP A 115 27.42 -0.46 -8.78
CA ASP A 115 27.69 -1.45 -9.83
C ASP A 115 26.40 -2.17 -10.25
N ASP A 116 26.55 -3.23 -11.04
CA ASP A 116 25.45 -4.02 -11.59
C ASP A 116 24.65 -4.81 -10.55
N ASP A 117 25.04 -4.86 -9.28
CA ASP A 117 24.30 -5.59 -8.23
C ASP A 117 24.01 -4.74 -6.99
N THR A 118 24.66 -3.57 -6.87
CA THR A 118 24.65 -2.79 -5.64
C THR A 118 23.97 -1.43 -5.82
N VAL A 119 22.90 -1.22 -5.05
CA VAL A 119 22.21 0.08 -4.94
C VAL A 119 22.48 0.68 -3.58
N ARG A 120 23.20 1.80 -3.56
CA ARG A 120 23.55 2.55 -2.35
C ARG A 120 22.46 3.55 -2.01
N PHE A 121 22.24 3.80 -0.72
CA PHE A 121 21.34 4.82 -0.23
C PHE A 121 22.05 5.86 0.63
N ARG A 122 21.49 7.07 0.65
CA ARG A 122 21.75 8.11 1.67
C ARG A 122 20.42 8.70 2.12
N ILE A 123 20.09 8.54 3.39
CA ILE A 123 18.89 9.09 4.05
C ILE A 123 19.31 10.25 4.96
N SER A 124 18.58 11.36 4.92
CA SER A 124 18.77 12.48 5.83
C SER A 124 17.82 12.36 7.01
N ALA A 125 18.29 11.71 8.08
CA ALA A 125 17.49 11.47 9.29
C ALA A 125 17.20 12.76 10.08
N ALA A 126 18.10 13.75 9.98
CA ALA A 126 17.94 15.10 10.52
C ALA A 126 18.82 16.08 9.69
N PRO A 127 18.69 17.40 9.87
CA PRO A 127 19.58 18.36 9.21
C PRO A 127 21.06 18.04 9.45
N ARG A 128 21.83 17.81 8.37
CA ARG A 128 23.25 17.41 8.38
C ARG A 128 23.56 16.05 9.01
N ASN A 129 22.56 15.27 9.40
CA ASN A 129 22.72 13.89 9.87
C ASN A 129 22.29 12.92 8.77
N HIS A 130 23.20 12.02 8.37
CA HIS A 130 22.99 11.13 7.24
C HIS A 130 23.28 9.69 7.58
N VAL A 131 22.33 8.81 7.25
CA VAL A 131 22.48 7.36 7.30
C VAL A 131 22.75 6.87 5.88
N LYS A 132 23.77 6.04 5.70
CA LYS A 132 24.19 5.53 4.39
C LYS A 132 24.48 4.04 4.46
N GLY A 133 24.36 3.38 3.32
CA GLY A 133 24.76 2.00 3.13
C GLY A 133 24.10 1.41 1.89
N GLU A 134 23.76 0.13 1.94
CA GLU A 134 23.25 -0.65 0.81
C GLU A 134 21.80 -1.07 1.01
N LEU A 135 21.04 -1.01 -0.08
CA LEU A 135 19.74 -1.66 -0.12
C LEU A 135 19.93 -3.18 -0.18
N CYS A 136 19.02 -3.92 0.46
CA CYS A 136 18.88 -5.36 0.27
C CYS A 136 17.42 -5.70 -0.05
N GLY A 137 17.16 -6.75 -0.81
CA GLY A 137 15.80 -7.09 -1.23
C GLY A 137 15.73 -8.08 -2.38
N SER A 138 14.54 -8.19 -2.98
CA SER A 138 14.28 -9.05 -4.14
C SER A 138 15.00 -8.54 -5.40
N PRO A 139 15.56 -9.44 -6.25
CA PRO A 139 16.05 -9.08 -7.58
C PRO A 139 15.03 -8.26 -8.40
N ASP A 140 13.74 -8.62 -8.37
CA ASP A 140 12.69 -7.89 -9.10
C ASP A 140 12.59 -6.42 -8.67
N HIS A 141 12.78 -6.15 -7.37
CA HIS A 141 12.79 -4.77 -6.87
C HIS A 141 14.05 -4.04 -7.33
N PHE A 142 15.21 -4.70 -7.37
CA PHE A 142 16.46 -4.14 -7.88
C PHE A 142 16.37 -3.79 -9.36
N ASP A 143 15.88 -4.70 -10.19
CA ASP A 143 15.67 -4.47 -11.64
C ASP A 143 14.76 -3.27 -11.86
N ARG A 144 13.69 -3.17 -11.06
CA ARG A 144 12.73 -2.08 -11.17
C ARG A 144 13.32 -0.74 -10.75
N VAL A 145 14.04 -0.68 -9.63
CA VAL A 145 14.62 0.59 -9.15
C VAL A 145 15.76 1.04 -10.06
N ARG A 146 16.55 0.12 -10.61
CA ARG A 146 17.58 0.41 -11.61
C ARG A 146 16.99 1.00 -12.88
N THR A 147 15.99 0.32 -13.44
CA THR A 147 15.21 0.85 -14.57
C THR A 147 14.72 2.26 -14.27
N ALA A 148 14.22 2.51 -13.05
CA ALA A 148 13.73 3.82 -12.66
C ALA A 148 14.80 4.90 -12.48
N LEU A 149 16.05 4.51 -12.23
CA LEU A 149 17.20 5.41 -12.10
C LEU A 149 17.84 5.74 -13.45
N GLU A 150 17.79 4.82 -14.42
CA GLU A 150 18.48 4.95 -15.72
C GLU A 150 17.56 5.41 -16.86
N ASN A 151 16.25 5.17 -16.75
CA ASN A 151 15.29 5.46 -17.82
C ASN A 151 14.44 6.70 -17.52
N ASP A 152 14.47 7.68 -18.43
CA ASP A 152 13.72 8.93 -18.31
C ASP A 152 12.19 8.78 -18.42
N ASP A 153 11.66 7.66 -18.92
CA ASP A 153 10.24 7.33 -18.84
C ASP A 153 9.80 6.96 -17.42
N TRP A 154 10.76 6.78 -16.52
CA TRP A 154 10.52 6.45 -15.13
C TRP A 154 10.88 7.61 -14.19
N ARG A 155 10.37 7.52 -12.96
CA ARG A 155 10.66 8.44 -11.87
C ARG A 155 10.80 7.69 -10.56
N VAL A 156 11.96 7.81 -9.93
CA VAL A 156 12.12 7.54 -8.49
C VAL A 156 11.51 8.72 -7.71
N GLY A 157 10.45 8.45 -6.95
CA GLY A 157 9.59 9.43 -6.31
C GLY A 157 9.89 9.63 -4.82
N THR A 158 8.84 9.59 -4.01
CA THR A 158 8.97 9.64 -2.55
C THR A 158 9.43 8.29 -2.00
N ALA A 159 10.06 8.29 -0.83
CA ALA A 159 10.29 7.08 -0.07
C ALA A 159 9.89 7.26 1.40
N GLU A 160 9.53 6.15 2.03
CA GLU A 160 9.20 6.09 3.45
C GLU A 160 10.19 5.18 4.18
N VAL A 161 10.78 5.68 5.26
CA VAL A 161 11.53 4.84 6.19
C VAL A 161 10.56 4.30 7.22
N VAL A 162 10.50 2.97 7.32
CA VAL A 162 9.58 2.24 8.19
C VAL A 162 10.38 1.25 9.02
N TYR A 163 10.09 1.17 10.32
CA TYR A 163 10.59 0.10 11.17
C TYR A 163 9.44 -0.87 11.47
N LYS A 164 9.60 -2.14 11.09
CA LYS A 164 8.57 -3.15 11.24
C LYS A 164 9.19 -4.55 11.28
N HIS A 165 8.66 -5.42 12.13
CA HIS A 165 9.19 -6.79 12.33
C HIS A 165 10.69 -6.80 12.60
N ASP A 166 11.14 -5.89 13.47
CA ASP A 166 12.54 -5.71 13.87
C ASP A 166 13.52 -5.40 12.72
N GLU A 167 13.00 -4.87 11.61
CA GLU A 167 13.80 -4.50 10.45
C GLU A 167 13.49 -3.06 10.00
N TRP A 168 14.54 -2.34 9.62
CA TRP A 168 14.43 -1.06 8.93
C TRP A 168 14.26 -1.28 7.43
N ARG A 169 13.18 -0.71 6.88
CA ARG A 169 12.89 -0.76 5.45
C ARG A 169 12.77 0.64 4.85
N LEU A 170 13.18 0.74 3.59
CA LEU A 170 12.91 1.89 2.74
C LEU A 170 11.90 1.48 1.67
N HIS A 171 10.73 2.11 1.73
CA HIS A 171 9.64 1.92 0.78
C HIS A 171 9.74 3.00 -0.29
N VAL A 172 10.26 2.66 -1.46
CA VAL A 172 10.54 3.59 -2.56
C VAL A 172 9.41 3.56 -3.57
N ALA A 173 8.74 4.70 -3.78
CA ALA A 173 7.77 4.83 -4.86
C ALA A 173 8.48 5.03 -6.19
N VAL A 174 8.21 4.16 -7.15
CA VAL A 174 8.65 4.28 -8.54
C VAL A 174 7.45 4.47 -9.45
N THR A 175 7.56 5.39 -10.40
CA THR A 175 6.47 5.73 -11.32
C THR A 175 6.93 5.56 -12.75
N HIS A 176 6.18 4.78 -13.55
CA HIS A 176 6.27 4.81 -15.00
C HIS A 176 5.38 5.95 -15.53
N LYS A 177 5.97 6.94 -16.21
CA LYS A 177 5.29 8.19 -16.59
C LYS A 177 4.27 7.98 -17.70
N ASN A 178 4.63 7.16 -18.70
CA ASN A 178 3.86 6.98 -19.93
C ASN A 178 3.54 5.50 -20.21
N HIS A 179 3.05 4.76 -19.20
CA HIS A 179 2.77 3.33 -19.39
C HIS A 179 1.53 3.15 -20.26
N ARG A 180 1.59 2.22 -21.22
CA ARG A 180 0.47 1.98 -22.15
C ARG A 180 -0.33 0.77 -21.68
N VAL A 181 -1.60 0.98 -21.41
CA VAL A 181 -2.57 -0.10 -21.17
C VAL A 181 -3.40 -0.29 -22.43
N THR A 182 -3.65 -1.55 -22.81
CA THR A 182 -4.45 -1.89 -23.99
C THR A 182 -5.88 -1.35 -23.85
N SER A 183 -6.52 -1.09 -24.98
CA SER A 183 -7.91 -0.64 -24.99
C SER A 183 -8.81 -1.81 -24.59
N LYS A 184 -9.75 -1.58 -23.66
CA LYS A 184 -10.75 -2.60 -23.32
C LYS A 184 -11.65 -3.00 -24.50
N ASN A 185 -11.83 -2.11 -25.48
CA ASN A 185 -12.68 -2.34 -26.65
C ASN A 185 -12.06 -3.28 -27.70
N ASP A 186 -10.74 -3.47 -27.63
CA ASP A 186 -9.99 -4.25 -28.62
C ASP A 186 -9.62 -5.65 -28.06
N ALA A 187 -10.19 -6.04 -26.91
CA ALA A 187 -9.85 -7.28 -26.23
C ALA A 187 -10.37 -8.52 -26.98
N ASP A 188 -9.52 -9.53 -27.13
CA ASP A 188 -9.87 -10.81 -27.75
C ASP A 188 -10.35 -11.83 -26.72
N THR A 189 -9.90 -11.67 -25.47
CA THR A 189 -10.27 -12.53 -24.35
C THR A 189 -10.93 -11.70 -23.25
N ILE A 190 -12.12 -12.12 -22.82
CA ILE A 190 -12.84 -11.54 -21.69
C ILE A 190 -12.61 -12.44 -20.48
N ILE A 191 -12.08 -11.89 -19.40
CA ILE A 191 -11.90 -12.61 -18.13
C ILE A 191 -12.98 -12.17 -17.17
N GLY A 192 -13.97 -13.03 -16.92
CA GLY A 192 -14.93 -12.83 -15.83
C GLY A 192 -14.30 -13.18 -14.49
N VAL A 193 -14.48 -12.30 -13.50
CA VAL A 193 -13.96 -12.46 -12.14
C VAL A 193 -15.11 -12.47 -11.12
N ASP A 194 -15.23 -13.58 -10.40
CA ASP A 194 -16.12 -13.73 -9.24
C ASP A 194 -15.25 -13.87 -7.98
N VAL A 195 -15.47 -13.00 -7.00
CA VAL A 195 -14.68 -12.96 -5.76
C VAL A 195 -15.53 -13.39 -4.58
N ASN A 196 -15.08 -14.41 -3.86
CA ASN A 196 -15.74 -14.95 -2.68
C ASN A 196 -14.88 -14.81 -1.40
N GLU A 197 -15.40 -15.27 -0.25
CA GLU A 197 -14.76 -15.16 1.06
C GLU A 197 -13.38 -15.86 1.13
N ASP A 198 -13.23 -16.99 0.43
CA ASP A 198 -12.06 -17.86 0.50
C ASP A 198 -11.55 -18.31 -0.88
N CYS A 199 -12.09 -17.77 -1.99
CA CYS A 199 -11.57 -18.03 -3.32
C CYS A 199 -11.91 -16.91 -4.31
N ILE A 200 -11.16 -16.87 -5.41
CA ILE A 200 -11.46 -16.07 -6.60
C ILE A 200 -11.58 -17.01 -7.80
N ALA A 201 -12.73 -16.96 -8.48
CA ALA A 201 -13.00 -17.73 -9.68
C ALA A 201 -12.79 -16.84 -10.91
N LEU A 202 -12.06 -17.38 -11.89
CA LEU A 202 -11.74 -16.71 -13.14
C LEU A 202 -12.22 -17.60 -14.29
N ALA A 203 -12.90 -17.00 -15.26
CA ALA A 203 -13.30 -17.67 -16.50
C ALA A 203 -12.86 -16.84 -17.70
N ALA A 204 -12.02 -17.41 -18.55
CA ALA A 204 -11.60 -16.81 -19.81
C ALA A 204 -12.58 -17.22 -20.91
N MET A 205 -13.15 -16.23 -21.59
CA MET A 205 -14.06 -16.43 -22.71
C MET A 205 -13.52 -15.69 -23.93
N ASN A 206 -13.65 -16.28 -25.10
CA ASN A 206 -13.39 -15.56 -26.34
C ASN A 206 -14.60 -14.65 -26.70
N ARG A 207 -14.51 -13.91 -27.80
CA ARG A 207 -15.59 -13.04 -28.27
C ARG A 207 -16.88 -13.75 -28.69
N ASP A 208 -16.85 -15.05 -28.97
CA ASP A 208 -18.05 -15.82 -29.31
C ASP A 208 -18.79 -16.38 -28.09
N GLY A 209 -18.24 -16.17 -26.89
CA GLY A 209 -18.81 -16.61 -25.62
C GLY A 209 -18.42 -18.02 -25.22
N SER A 210 -17.54 -18.70 -25.98
CA SER A 210 -17.00 -19.99 -25.55
C SER A 210 -15.92 -19.82 -24.49
N VAL A 211 -16.00 -20.67 -23.47
CA VAL A 211 -15.02 -20.73 -22.39
C VAL A 211 -13.73 -21.36 -22.93
N MET A 212 -12.64 -20.62 -22.83
CA MET A 212 -11.30 -21.07 -23.21
C MET A 212 -10.64 -21.86 -22.08
N ASP A 213 -10.70 -21.32 -20.85
CA ASP A 213 -10.16 -21.92 -19.64
C ASP A 213 -10.82 -21.28 -18.41
N SER A 214 -10.73 -21.95 -17.26
CA SER A 214 -11.17 -21.40 -15.98
C SER A 214 -10.32 -21.91 -14.83
N VAL A 215 -10.17 -21.07 -13.80
CA VAL A 215 -9.42 -21.43 -12.60
C VAL A 215 -10.11 -20.88 -11.36
N VAL A 216 -10.08 -21.65 -10.29
CA VAL A 216 -10.45 -21.19 -8.95
C VAL A 216 -9.16 -21.11 -8.14
N ILE A 217 -8.82 -19.90 -7.70
CA ILE A 217 -7.67 -19.66 -6.83
C ILE A 217 -8.22 -19.56 -5.41
N GLU A 218 -8.05 -20.63 -4.66
CA GLU A 218 -8.45 -20.70 -3.26
C GLU A 218 -7.41 -20.00 -2.36
N TYR A 219 -7.90 -19.38 -1.29
CA TYR A 219 -7.17 -18.76 -0.19
C TYR A 219 -7.88 -18.97 1.17
N PRO A 220 -8.22 -20.22 1.54
CA PRO A 220 -8.92 -20.53 2.79
C PRO A 220 -8.17 -20.05 4.04
N GLU A 221 -6.85 -19.85 3.93
CA GLU A 221 -5.99 -19.39 5.02
C GLU A 221 -6.39 -18.01 5.53
N ILE A 222 -6.93 -17.13 4.67
CA ILE A 222 -7.44 -15.81 5.11
C ILE A 222 -8.56 -15.99 6.14
N LYS A 223 -9.47 -16.92 5.88
CA LYS A 223 -10.62 -17.21 6.74
C LYS A 223 -10.19 -17.90 8.03
N GLU A 224 -9.29 -18.87 7.94
CA GLU A 224 -8.72 -19.55 9.10
C GLU A 224 -7.98 -18.57 10.03
N GLN A 225 -7.07 -17.77 9.48
CA GLN A 225 -6.28 -16.83 10.25
C GLN A 225 -7.14 -15.75 10.90
N ARG A 226 -8.13 -15.21 10.18
CA ARG A 226 -9.10 -14.27 10.78
C ARG A 226 -9.87 -14.89 11.94
N HIS A 227 -10.26 -16.15 11.83
CA HIS A 227 -10.92 -16.85 12.93
C HIS A 227 -9.99 -17.01 14.14
N GLU A 228 -8.72 -17.32 13.90
CA GLU A 228 -7.69 -17.42 14.92
C GLU A 228 -7.46 -16.07 15.62
N PHE A 229 -7.22 -14.99 14.86
CA PHE A 229 -7.04 -13.64 15.37
C PHE A 229 -8.27 -13.10 16.10
N PHE A 230 -9.48 -13.41 15.62
CA PHE A 230 -10.72 -13.12 16.34
C PHE A 230 -10.77 -13.81 17.69
N THR A 231 -10.42 -15.10 17.74
CA THR A 231 -10.41 -15.88 18.98
C THR A 231 -9.35 -15.38 19.95
N LYS A 232 -8.14 -15.06 19.47
CA LYS A 232 -7.07 -14.43 20.25
C LYS A 232 -7.56 -13.12 20.88
N ARG A 233 -8.08 -12.19 20.09
CA ARG A 233 -8.62 -10.90 20.59
C ARG A 233 -9.73 -11.09 21.62
N LYS A 234 -10.68 -12.00 21.37
CA LYS A 234 -11.78 -12.26 22.31
C LYS A 234 -11.29 -12.79 23.66
N ARG A 235 -10.26 -13.65 23.65
CA ARG A 235 -9.62 -14.15 24.89
C ARG A 235 -8.88 -13.04 25.63
N MET A 236 -8.12 -12.20 24.90
CA MET A 236 -7.39 -11.06 25.48
C MET A 236 -8.34 -10.04 26.12
N GLN A 237 -9.43 -9.69 25.43
CA GLN A 237 -10.45 -8.78 25.95
C GLN A 237 -11.10 -9.34 27.24
N LYS A 238 -11.43 -10.63 27.27
CA LYS A 238 -11.95 -11.29 28.48
C LYS A 238 -10.94 -11.30 29.63
N ALA A 239 -9.65 -11.41 29.33
CA ALA A 239 -8.58 -11.41 30.33
C ALA A 239 -8.13 -10.00 30.74
N GLY A 240 -8.70 -8.93 30.16
CA GLY A 240 -8.28 -7.55 30.41
C GLY A 240 -6.90 -7.18 29.83
N GLN A 241 -6.35 -7.99 28.93
CA GLN A 241 -5.01 -7.81 28.35
C GLN A 241 -5.05 -6.98 27.07
N THR A 242 -5.57 -5.75 27.14
CA THR A 242 -5.73 -4.87 25.97
C THR A 242 -4.42 -4.24 25.48
N ALA A 243 -3.34 -4.30 26.28
CA ALA A 243 -2.03 -3.73 25.94
C ALA A 243 -1.42 -4.30 24.65
N PHE A 244 -1.73 -5.55 24.29
CA PHE A 244 -1.21 -6.22 23.10
C PHE A 244 -2.20 -6.24 21.93
N GLU A 245 -3.39 -5.65 22.09
CA GLU A 245 -4.43 -5.70 21.06
C GLU A 245 -3.99 -5.08 19.74
N SER A 246 -3.22 -3.98 19.79
CA SER A 246 -2.69 -3.31 18.59
C SER A 246 -1.65 -4.15 17.84
N VAL A 247 -0.84 -4.93 18.56
CA VAL A 247 0.15 -5.85 17.97
C VAL A 247 -0.57 -6.93 17.19
N VAL A 248 -1.54 -7.60 17.84
CA VAL A 248 -2.33 -8.68 17.24
C VAL A 248 -3.15 -8.19 16.04
N GLN A 249 -3.71 -6.97 16.10
CA GLN A 249 -4.40 -6.35 14.96
C GLN A 249 -3.45 -6.04 13.78
N THR A 250 -2.22 -5.62 14.09
CA THR A 250 -1.21 -5.34 13.06
C THR A 250 -0.79 -6.62 12.36
N GLU A 251 -0.51 -7.68 13.11
CA GLU A 251 -0.18 -9.01 12.58
C GLU A 251 -1.31 -9.56 11.69
N GLU A 252 -2.57 -9.49 12.14
CA GLU A 252 -3.74 -9.92 11.35
C GLU A 252 -3.80 -9.17 10.02
N ARG A 253 -3.70 -7.84 10.07
CA ARG A 253 -3.76 -6.99 8.87
C ARG A 253 -2.64 -7.33 7.89
N ASP A 254 -1.42 -7.50 8.39
CA ASP A 254 -0.24 -7.73 7.57
C ASP A 254 -0.30 -9.10 6.89
N TYR A 255 -0.75 -10.12 7.63
CA TYR A 255 -0.97 -11.46 7.08
C TYR A 255 -2.01 -11.43 5.96
N ILE A 256 -3.17 -10.82 6.21
CA ILE A 256 -4.23 -10.71 5.20
C ILE A 256 -3.70 -9.98 3.97
N HIS A 257 -3.01 -8.86 4.17
CA HIS A 257 -2.46 -8.06 3.08
C HIS A 257 -1.43 -8.83 2.23
N ASP A 258 -0.55 -9.61 2.85
CA ASP A 258 0.39 -10.49 2.14
C ASP A 258 -0.35 -11.57 1.33
N CYS A 259 -1.37 -12.20 1.91
CA CYS A 259 -2.18 -13.19 1.21
C CYS A 259 -2.87 -12.57 -0.03
N LEU A 260 -3.49 -11.39 0.11
CA LEU A 260 -4.10 -10.69 -1.03
C LEU A 260 -3.08 -10.35 -2.11
N HIS A 261 -1.86 -9.96 -1.74
CA HIS A 261 -0.80 -9.73 -2.71
C HIS A 261 -0.39 -11.00 -3.44
N LYS A 262 -0.34 -12.16 -2.78
CA LYS A 262 -0.03 -13.44 -3.41
C LYS A 262 -1.15 -13.86 -4.36
N VAL A 263 -2.41 -13.81 -3.92
CA VAL A 263 -3.59 -14.13 -4.73
C VAL A 263 -3.65 -13.24 -5.97
N SER A 264 -3.55 -11.92 -5.82
CA SER A 264 -3.60 -11.00 -6.96
C SER A 264 -2.43 -11.18 -7.95
N ARG A 265 -1.24 -11.63 -7.52
CA ARG A 265 -0.16 -12.00 -8.47
C ARG A 265 -0.54 -13.23 -9.28
N ARG A 266 -1.02 -14.29 -8.61
CA ARG A 266 -1.46 -15.53 -9.28
C ARG A 266 -2.58 -15.28 -10.29
N VAL A 267 -3.52 -14.41 -9.97
CA VAL A 267 -4.58 -13.96 -10.88
C VAL A 267 -3.96 -13.34 -12.14
N VAL A 268 -3.10 -12.35 -11.98
CA VAL A 268 -2.48 -11.64 -13.11
C VAL A 268 -1.58 -12.56 -13.93
N GLU A 269 -0.84 -13.47 -13.29
CA GLU A 269 -0.04 -14.50 -13.97
C GLU A 269 -0.91 -15.40 -14.85
N TRP A 270 -2.04 -15.90 -14.32
CA TRP A 270 -2.97 -16.71 -15.09
C TRP A 270 -3.63 -15.92 -16.22
N VAL A 271 -4.01 -14.66 -15.99
CA VAL A 271 -4.60 -13.81 -17.06
C VAL A 271 -3.59 -13.50 -18.17
N SER A 272 -2.31 -13.36 -17.82
CA SER A 272 -1.26 -12.97 -18.76
C SER A 272 -0.92 -14.04 -19.80
N GLN A 273 -1.48 -15.26 -19.69
CA GLN A 273 -1.32 -16.32 -20.70
C GLN A 273 -2.21 -16.12 -21.94
N PHE A 274 -3.27 -15.31 -21.82
CA PHE A 274 -4.24 -15.08 -22.90
C PHE A 274 -3.83 -13.91 -23.80
N SER A 275 -4.25 -13.95 -25.06
CA SER A 275 -4.05 -12.86 -26.01
C SER A 275 -5.04 -11.72 -25.76
N ASP A 276 -4.51 -10.49 -25.66
CA ASP A 276 -5.25 -9.25 -25.46
C ASP A 276 -6.43 -9.37 -24.46
N PRO A 277 -6.16 -9.76 -23.19
CA PRO A 277 -7.22 -9.98 -22.22
C PRO A 277 -7.75 -8.65 -21.65
N VAL A 278 -9.02 -8.64 -21.27
CA VAL A 278 -9.62 -7.64 -20.38
C VAL A 278 -10.19 -8.33 -19.14
N ILE A 279 -9.88 -7.78 -17.96
CA ILE A 279 -10.42 -8.28 -16.69
C ILE A 279 -11.74 -7.57 -16.41
N VAL A 280 -12.77 -8.32 -16.08
CA VAL A 280 -14.12 -7.81 -15.85
C VAL A 280 -14.60 -8.29 -14.48
N PHE A 281 -14.81 -7.35 -13.56
CA PHE A 281 -15.33 -7.64 -12.22
C PHE A 281 -16.86 -7.47 -12.18
N GLU A 282 -17.54 -8.29 -11.39
CA GLU A 282 -18.95 -8.08 -11.04
C GLU A 282 -19.16 -6.84 -10.13
N ASP A 283 -20.28 -6.12 -10.27
CA ASP A 283 -20.66 -5.09 -9.29
C ASP A 283 -21.15 -5.74 -7.99
N LEU A 284 -20.28 -5.71 -6.99
CA LEU A 284 -20.54 -6.25 -5.64
C LEU A 284 -21.33 -5.30 -4.73
N LYS A 285 -21.76 -4.12 -5.20
CA LYS A 285 -22.48 -3.13 -4.37
C LYS A 285 -23.79 -3.71 -3.81
N ASP A 286 -24.56 -4.41 -4.63
CA ASP A 286 -25.89 -4.88 -4.23
C ASP A 286 -25.88 -6.01 -3.19
N MET A 287 -24.80 -6.80 -3.11
CA MET A 287 -24.67 -7.86 -2.09
C MET A 287 -24.46 -7.32 -0.68
N ARG A 288 -24.03 -6.06 -0.52
CA ARG A 288 -23.82 -5.41 0.78
C ARG A 288 -25.08 -4.74 1.33
N ASP A 289 -25.95 -4.24 0.45
CA ASP A 289 -27.05 -3.34 0.83
C ASP A 289 -28.41 -4.05 0.96
N SER A 290 -28.58 -5.26 0.42
CA SER A 290 -29.90 -5.84 0.19
C SER A 290 -30.42 -6.81 1.27
N ILE A 291 -29.60 -7.30 2.21
CA ILE A 291 -30.03 -8.31 3.21
C ILE A 291 -29.32 -8.11 4.56
N ASP A 292 -30.08 -7.98 5.66
CA ASP A 292 -29.52 -8.10 7.01
C ASP A 292 -29.19 -9.56 7.31
N TYR A 293 -27.94 -9.96 7.02
CA TYR A 293 -27.46 -11.31 7.27
C TYR A 293 -27.17 -11.58 8.78
N GLY A 294 -27.51 -10.64 9.66
CA GLY A 294 -27.26 -10.67 11.09
C GLY A 294 -25.82 -10.29 11.48
N THR A 295 -25.61 -9.94 12.75
CA THR A 295 -24.35 -9.35 13.26
C THR A 295 -23.09 -10.17 12.92
N ARG A 296 -23.20 -11.50 12.88
CA ARG A 296 -22.07 -12.40 12.59
C ARG A 296 -21.69 -12.39 11.11
N MET A 297 -22.67 -12.42 10.21
CA MET A 297 -22.41 -12.45 8.77
C MET A 297 -22.06 -11.05 8.25
N ASN A 298 -22.74 -10.00 8.72
CA ASN A 298 -22.39 -8.62 8.39
C ASN A 298 -20.93 -8.33 8.78
N ARG A 299 -20.49 -8.77 9.97
CA ARG A 299 -19.08 -8.66 10.37
C ARG A 299 -18.11 -9.39 9.43
N ARG A 300 -18.50 -10.56 8.88
CA ARG A 300 -17.66 -11.31 7.93
C ARG A 300 -17.60 -10.58 6.59
N LEU A 301 -18.74 -10.16 6.05
CA LEU A 301 -18.83 -9.43 4.78
C LEU A 301 -18.13 -8.07 4.83
N HIS A 302 -18.33 -7.27 5.88
CA HIS A 302 -17.64 -5.98 6.06
C HIS A 302 -16.14 -6.12 6.34
N SER A 303 -15.70 -7.29 6.78
CA SER A 303 -14.27 -7.54 6.94
C SER A 303 -13.61 -7.94 5.63
N LEU A 304 -14.36 -8.41 4.61
CA LEU A 304 -13.75 -8.99 3.43
C LEU A 304 -13.11 -7.91 2.53
N PRO A 305 -11.84 -8.09 2.15
CA PRO A 305 -11.08 -7.10 1.41
C PRO A 305 -11.39 -7.18 -0.09
N PHE A 306 -12.65 -7.34 -0.49
CA PHE A 306 -13.07 -7.46 -1.89
C PHE A 306 -12.56 -6.30 -2.73
N ALA A 307 -12.83 -5.07 -2.28
CA ALA A 307 -12.35 -3.85 -2.92
C ALA A 307 -10.82 -3.83 -3.01
N ALA A 308 -10.13 -4.20 -1.92
CA ALA A 308 -8.67 -4.22 -1.92
C ALA A 308 -8.11 -5.31 -2.85
N LEU A 309 -8.73 -6.48 -2.96
CA LEU A 309 -8.30 -7.53 -3.90
C LEU A 309 -8.52 -7.11 -5.34
N ARG A 310 -9.69 -6.54 -5.65
CA ARG A 310 -10.01 -5.95 -6.96
C ARG A 310 -8.99 -4.87 -7.33
N ASP A 311 -8.77 -3.90 -6.45
CA ASP A 311 -7.76 -2.85 -6.64
C ASP A 311 -6.37 -3.43 -6.88
N MET A 312 -5.99 -4.45 -6.09
CA MET A 312 -4.71 -5.15 -6.23
C MET A 312 -4.56 -5.87 -7.57
N VAL A 313 -5.61 -6.54 -8.05
CA VAL A 313 -5.61 -7.20 -9.35
C VAL A 313 -5.54 -6.16 -10.46
N SER A 314 -6.41 -5.14 -10.45
CA SER A 314 -6.46 -4.10 -11.47
C SER A 314 -5.13 -3.35 -11.62
N TYR A 315 -4.52 -2.91 -10.52
CA TYR A 315 -3.26 -2.17 -10.64
C TYR A 315 -2.11 -3.07 -11.13
N LYS A 316 -2.06 -4.35 -10.72
CA LYS A 316 -1.03 -5.29 -11.16
C LYS A 316 -1.22 -5.69 -12.62
N ALA A 317 -2.46 -5.90 -13.04
CA ALA A 317 -2.81 -6.17 -14.43
C ALA A 317 -2.40 -4.99 -15.32
N ALA A 318 -2.63 -3.75 -14.87
CA ALA A 318 -2.22 -2.56 -15.59
C ALA A 318 -0.70 -2.50 -15.85
N TRP A 319 0.14 -3.02 -14.94
CA TRP A 319 1.60 -3.13 -15.16
C TRP A 319 1.99 -4.11 -16.27
N ASN A 320 1.10 -5.05 -16.59
CA ASN A 320 1.23 -5.98 -17.72
C ASN A 320 0.43 -5.49 -18.94
N SER A 321 0.06 -4.20 -18.99
CA SER A 321 -0.75 -3.60 -20.04
C SER A 321 -2.17 -4.16 -20.19
N ILE A 322 -2.67 -4.90 -19.18
CA ILE A 322 -3.99 -5.53 -19.18
C ILE A 322 -5.02 -4.56 -18.57
N PRO A 323 -6.06 -4.15 -19.31
CA PRO A 323 -7.13 -3.30 -18.78
C PRO A 323 -8.06 -4.09 -17.85
N SER A 324 -8.70 -3.36 -16.94
CA SER A 324 -9.82 -3.85 -16.12
C SER A 324 -11.07 -3.01 -16.37
N ASP A 325 -12.24 -3.62 -16.25
CA ASP A 325 -13.56 -2.98 -16.32
C ASP A 325 -14.49 -3.57 -15.25
N ASP A 326 -15.61 -2.91 -15.03
CA ASP A 326 -16.65 -3.34 -14.11
C ASP A 326 -17.97 -3.52 -14.86
N VAL A 327 -18.69 -4.59 -14.58
CA VAL A 327 -20.07 -4.77 -15.09
C VAL A 327 -21.01 -4.07 -14.14
N ASP A 328 -21.85 -3.17 -14.67
CA ASP A 328 -22.94 -2.52 -13.94
C ASP A 328 -24.03 -3.50 -13.47
#